data_AF-A0A521HXQ5-F1
#
_entry.id   AF-A0A521HXQ5-F1
#
_cell.length_a   1.000
_cell.length_b   1.000
_cell.length_c   1.000
_cell.angle_alpha   90.00
_cell.angle_beta   90.00
_cell.angle_gamma   90.00
#
_symmetry.space_group_name_H-M   'P 1'
#
loop_
_entity.id
_entity.type
_entity.pdbx_description
1 polymer ?
#
loop_
_entity_poly.entity_id
_entity_poly.type
_entity_poly.pdbx_seq_one_letter_code
_entity_poly.pdbx_strand_id
1 'polypeptide(L)'
;MTRLFCLVLMLFGLGACGSDNTPTLTTKLPEGNCGEIFLTGSPLRAMDAEAARSASACFAQAFQKCASTSLTIQEPNNVTRQFSIARNGATCALRQAFQADANSPPAVVDCKTARFENNTLVIEGCSHLGDFILTP
;
A
#
# COMPACT_ATOMS: atom_id res chain seq x y z
N MET A 1 -35.40 41.18 -35.68
CA MET A 1 -36.41 40.21 -36.14
C MET A 1 -36.41 39.05 -35.15
N THR A 2 -37.31 39.01 -34.16
CA THR A 2 -38.55 38.16 -34.14
C THR A 2 -38.25 36.70 -34.49
N ARG A 3 -38.63 35.65 -33.75
CA ARG A 3 -39.46 35.41 -32.54
C ARG A 3 -39.53 33.86 -32.41
N LEU A 4 -39.75 33.34 -31.19
CA LEU A 4 -40.34 31.99 -30.91
C LEU A 4 -39.48 30.76 -31.34
N PHE A 5 -39.39 29.63 -30.64
CA PHE A 5 -40.35 28.91 -29.79
C PHE A 5 -39.57 28.09 -28.74
N CYS A 6 -39.75 28.40 -27.45
CA CYS A 6 -39.71 27.41 -26.39
C CYS A 6 -41.10 26.80 -26.30
N LEU A 7 -41.31 25.57 -26.76
CA LEU A 7 -42.43 24.73 -26.31
C LEU A 7 -42.18 23.25 -26.68
N VAL A 8 -41.81 22.51 -25.65
CA VAL A 8 -42.34 21.20 -25.28
C VAL A 8 -42.35 20.10 -26.36
N LEU A 9 -41.43 19.16 -26.21
CA LEU A 9 -41.76 17.74 -26.28
C LEU A 9 -41.02 17.00 -25.17
N MET A 10 -41.72 16.87 -24.04
CA MET A 10 -41.44 15.84 -23.04
C MET A 10 -41.73 14.49 -23.70
N LEU A 11 -40.67 13.75 -24.04
CA LEU A 11 -40.75 12.33 -24.32
C LEU A 11 -39.66 11.64 -23.50
N PHE A 12 -40.16 10.84 -22.56
CA PHE A 12 -39.46 9.94 -21.66
C PHE A 12 -38.19 9.34 -22.27
N GLY A 13 -37.05 9.88 -21.85
CA GLY A 13 -35.76 9.24 -21.97
C GLY A 13 -35.09 9.33 -20.61
N LEU A 14 -35.22 8.26 -19.82
CA LEU A 14 -34.36 7.99 -18.66
C LEU A 14 -32.92 7.78 -19.18
N GLY A 15 -32.26 8.88 -19.53
CA GLY A 15 -30.81 8.94 -19.68
C GLY A 15 -30.23 9.10 -18.29
N ALA A 16 -29.82 8.00 -17.68
CA ALA A 16 -29.13 7.99 -16.40
C ALA A 16 -27.88 8.88 -16.50
N CYS A 17 -27.96 10.08 -15.93
CA CYS A 17 -26.80 10.83 -15.49
C CYS A 17 -26.34 10.20 -14.17
N GLY A 18 -25.70 9.04 -14.28
CA GLY A 18 -24.95 8.43 -13.20
C GLY A 18 -23.49 8.74 -13.46
N SER A 19 -23.04 9.90 -12.99
CA SER A 19 -21.62 10.20 -12.86
C SER A 19 -21.04 9.22 -11.85
N ASP A 20 -20.63 8.04 -12.32
CA ASP A 20 -19.78 7.12 -11.56
C ASP A 20 -18.36 7.70 -11.51
N ASN A 21 -18.22 8.79 -10.77
CA ASN A 21 -16.95 9.23 -10.19
C ASN A 21 -16.62 8.31 -9.00
N THR A 22 -16.57 7.00 -9.23
CA THR A 22 -15.84 6.12 -8.32
C THR A 22 -14.36 6.29 -8.69
N PRO A 23 -13.52 6.92 -7.85
CA PRO A 23 -12.09 6.82 -8.05
C PRO A 23 -11.76 5.34 -7.95
N THR A 24 -11.60 4.70 -9.10
CA THR A 24 -10.99 3.38 -9.17
C THR A 24 -9.56 3.61 -8.71
N LEU A 25 -9.31 3.43 -7.41
CA LEU A 25 -7.99 3.21 -6.85
C LEU A 25 -7.49 1.94 -7.53
N THR A 26 -6.97 2.13 -8.73
CA THR A 26 -6.26 1.11 -9.47
C THR A 26 -4.97 0.99 -8.69
N THR A 27 -4.97 0.13 -7.68
CA THR A 27 -3.76 -0.27 -6.96
C THR A 27 -2.95 -1.05 -7.98
N LYS A 28 -2.26 -0.33 -8.86
CA LYS A 28 -1.30 -0.90 -9.79
C LYS A 28 -0.28 -1.59 -8.89
N LEU A 29 -0.25 -2.92 -8.93
CA LEU A 29 0.71 -3.71 -8.15
C LEU A 29 2.10 -3.15 -8.46
N PRO A 30 2.97 -2.93 -7.46
CA PRO A 30 4.28 -2.37 -7.70
C PRO A 30 5.06 -3.23 -8.70
N GLU A 31 5.68 -2.60 -9.70
CA GLU A 31 6.57 -3.25 -10.67
C GLU A 31 7.92 -3.54 -9.98
N GLY A 32 7.94 -4.52 -9.05
CA GLY A 32 9.11 -4.92 -8.28
C GLY A 32 8.72 -5.65 -6.99
N ASN A 33 9.55 -6.61 -6.53
CA ASN A 33 9.34 -7.31 -5.28
C ASN A 33 10.68 -7.47 -4.54
N CYS A 34 10.76 -6.95 -3.32
CA CYS A 34 11.93 -7.08 -2.44
C CYS A 34 11.94 -8.36 -1.61
N GLY A 35 10.92 -9.21 -1.76
CA GLY A 35 10.84 -10.54 -1.17
C GLY A 35 9.82 -10.63 -0.05
N GLU A 36 9.94 -11.73 0.69
CA GLU A 36 9.07 -12.07 1.81
C GLU A 36 9.95 -12.41 3.02
N ILE A 37 9.55 -11.92 4.19
CA ILE A 37 10.24 -12.18 5.46
C ILE A 37 9.27 -12.92 6.37
N PHE A 38 9.70 -14.08 6.86
CA PHE A 38 8.96 -14.85 7.86
C PHE A 38 9.48 -14.53 9.25
N LEU A 39 8.57 -14.17 10.16
CA LEU A 39 8.86 -13.89 11.55
C LEU A 39 8.43 -15.06 12.44
N THR A 40 9.15 -15.26 13.53
CA THR A 40 8.86 -16.28 14.53
C THR A 40 9.21 -15.79 15.94
N GLY A 41 8.70 -16.49 16.95
CA GLY A 41 9.00 -16.26 18.35
C GLY A 41 8.26 -15.10 19.02
N SER A 42 8.57 -14.87 20.29
CA SER A 42 8.08 -13.75 21.11
C SER A 42 9.23 -13.28 22.01
N PRO A 43 9.91 -12.15 21.70
CA PRO A 43 9.57 -11.17 20.67
C PRO A 43 9.78 -11.70 19.25
N LEU A 44 9.08 -11.10 18.28
CA LEU A 44 9.20 -11.44 16.87
C LEU A 44 10.63 -11.21 16.36
N ARG A 45 11.17 -12.19 15.65
CA ARG A 45 12.47 -12.16 14.97
C ARG A 45 12.36 -12.78 13.59
N ALA A 46 13.22 -12.38 12.66
CA ALA A 46 13.29 -13.03 11.36
C ALA A 46 13.71 -14.50 11.53
N MET A 47 13.04 -15.40 10.81
CA MET A 47 13.44 -16.81 10.72
C MET A 47 14.76 -16.98 9.97
N ASP A 48 15.00 -16.12 8.98
CA ASP A 48 16.25 -16.04 8.22
C ASP A 48 16.75 -14.59 8.25
N ALA A 49 17.80 -14.36 9.03
CA ALA A 49 18.40 -13.05 9.24
C ALA A 49 19.04 -12.48 7.96
N GLU A 50 19.59 -13.33 7.08
CA GLU A 50 20.24 -12.85 5.85
C GLU A 50 19.18 -12.48 4.81
N ALA A 51 18.15 -13.31 4.65
CA ALA A 51 17.02 -12.99 3.79
C ALA A 51 16.32 -11.70 4.26
N ALA A 52 16.09 -11.56 5.57
CA ALA A 52 15.48 -10.37 6.13
C ALA A 52 16.34 -9.11 5.93
N ARG A 53 17.67 -9.21 6.11
CA ARG A 53 18.61 -8.13 5.82
C ARG A 53 18.56 -7.70 4.35
N SER A 54 18.64 -8.66 3.44
CA SER A 54 18.61 -8.41 1.99
C SER A 54 17.30 -7.75 1.55
N ALA A 55 16.16 -8.31 1.98
CA ALA A 55 14.84 -7.77 1.66
C ALA A 55 14.62 -6.37 2.26
N SER A 56 15.07 -6.15 3.50
CA SER A 56 15.00 -4.84 4.16
C SER A 56 15.84 -3.78 3.44
N ALA A 57 17.06 -4.11 3.05
CA ALA A 57 17.94 -3.21 2.30
C ALA A 57 17.37 -2.88 0.92
N CYS A 58 16.84 -3.89 0.20
CA CYS A 58 16.13 -3.69 -1.06
C CYS A 58 14.98 -2.68 -0.90
N PHE A 59 14.11 -2.90 0.10
CA PHE A 59 12.91 -2.10 0.28
C PHE A 59 13.23 -0.66 0.67
N ALA A 60 14.18 -0.45 1.59
CA ALA A 60 14.64 0.89 1.97
C ALA A 60 15.29 1.63 0.78
N GLN A 61 16.10 0.94 -0.03
CA GLN A 61 16.70 1.54 -1.22
C GLN A 61 15.64 1.92 -2.27
N ALA A 62 14.61 1.09 -2.44
CA ALA A 62 13.50 1.39 -3.34
C ALA A 62 12.71 2.63 -2.88
N PHE A 63 12.50 2.79 -1.56
CA PHE A 63 11.84 3.97 -1.00
C PHE A 63 12.63 5.25 -1.31
N GLN A 64 13.95 5.23 -1.06
CA GLN A 64 14.84 6.36 -1.34
C GLN A 64 14.84 6.76 -2.83
N LYS A 65 14.72 5.79 -3.72
CA LYS A 65 14.69 6.00 -5.18
C LYS A 65 13.30 6.29 -5.73
N CYS A 66 12.25 6.25 -4.89
CA CYS A 66 10.86 6.28 -5.33
C CYS A 66 10.60 5.25 -6.46
N ALA A 67 11.11 4.03 -6.25
CA ALA A 67 10.95 2.89 -7.15
C ALA A 67 9.80 2.02 -6.65
N SER A 68 8.87 1.68 -7.54
CA SER A 68 7.73 0.85 -7.19
C SER A 68 8.21 -0.54 -6.76
N THR A 69 7.89 -0.98 -5.54
CA THR A 69 8.17 -2.34 -5.06
C THR A 69 7.22 -2.75 -3.93
N SER A 70 7.25 -4.02 -3.54
CA SER A 70 6.60 -4.52 -2.34
C SER A 70 7.54 -5.32 -1.45
N LEU A 71 7.22 -5.40 -0.16
CA LEU A 71 7.82 -6.30 0.82
C LEU A 71 6.70 -6.94 1.63
N THR A 72 6.70 -8.26 1.71
CA THR A 72 5.73 -9.00 2.53
C THR A 72 6.39 -9.49 3.81
N ILE A 73 5.72 -9.30 4.95
CA ILE A 73 6.11 -9.83 6.24
C ILE A 73 5.02 -10.80 6.68
N GLN A 74 5.41 -12.05 6.91
CA GLN A 74 4.55 -13.08 7.49
C GLN A 74 4.88 -13.22 8.97
N GLU A 75 3.91 -12.92 9.81
CA GLU A 75 3.96 -13.10 11.25
C GLU A 75 3.30 -14.43 11.66
N PRO A 76 3.60 -14.93 12.88
CA PRO A 76 2.86 -16.05 13.44
C PRO A 76 1.35 -15.81 13.46
N ASN A 77 0.56 -16.90 13.51
CA ASN A 77 -0.90 -16.87 13.50
C ASN A 77 -1.55 -16.32 12.22
N ASN A 78 -0.86 -16.44 11.08
CA ASN A 78 -1.34 -15.99 9.76
C ASN A 78 -1.59 -14.47 9.68
N VAL A 79 -0.86 -13.71 10.48
CA VAL A 79 -0.83 -12.24 10.37
C VAL A 79 0.08 -11.89 9.20
N THR A 80 -0.40 -11.06 8.29
CA THR A 80 0.39 -10.59 7.14
C THR A 80 0.47 -9.06 7.15
N ARG A 81 1.68 -8.53 7.01
CA ARG A 81 1.92 -7.12 6.70
C ARG A 81 2.55 -7.02 5.33
N GLN A 82 1.88 -6.35 4.41
CA GLN A 82 2.46 -6.01 3.13
C GLN A 82 2.78 -4.52 3.10
N PHE A 83 4.03 -4.19 2.82
CA PHE A 83 4.46 -2.83 2.57
C PHE A 83 4.63 -2.64 1.06
N SER A 84 4.13 -1.53 0.54
CA SER A 84 4.22 -1.20 -0.88
C SER A 84 4.70 0.22 -1.08
N ILE A 85 5.60 0.40 -2.03
CA ILE A 85 6.06 1.68 -2.51
C ILE A 85 5.52 1.85 -3.92
N ALA A 86 4.93 3.01 -4.19
CA ALA A 86 4.49 3.40 -5.52
C ALA A 86 4.83 4.86 -5.79
N ARG A 87 5.12 5.18 -7.05
CA ARG A 87 5.25 6.57 -7.48
C ARG A 87 3.87 7.22 -7.52
N ASN A 88 3.72 8.37 -6.88
CA ASN A 88 2.52 9.20 -6.91
C ASN A 88 2.85 10.59 -7.46
N GLY A 89 2.92 10.69 -8.79
CA GLY A 89 3.40 11.90 -9.45
C GLY A 89 4.87 12.19 -9.11
N ALA A 90 5.13 13.34 -8.47
CA ALA A 90 6.47 13.74 -8.04
C ALA A 90 6.86 13.18 -6.65
N THR A 91 5.94 12.53 -5.93
CA THR A 91 6.18 12.00 -4.58
C THR A 91 6.20 10.48 -4.55
N CYS A 92 6.76 9.94 -3.48
CA CYS A 92 6.78 8.52 -3.17
C CYS A 92 5.63 8.22 -2.19
N ALA A 93 4.75 7.29 -2.53
CA ALA A 93 3.72 6.80 -1.63
C ALA A 93 4.20 5.49 -1.00
N LEU A 94 4.26 5.45 0.32
CA LEU A 94 4.53 4.24 1.10
C LEU A 94 3.26 3.84 1.83
N ARG A 95 2.83 2.59 1.68
CA ARG A 95 1.62 2.05 2.30
C ARG A 95 1.90 0.76 3.01
N GLN A 96 1.15 0.52 4.07
CA GLN A 96 1.05 -0.76 4.75
C GLN A 96 -0.37 -1.30 4.59
N ALA A 97 -0.49 -2.54 4.13
CA ALA A 97 -1.68 -3.36 4.22
C ALA A 97 -1.48 -4.37 5.35
N PHE A 98 -2.29 -4.30 6.41
CA PHE A 98 -2.26 -5.21 7.54
C PHE A 98 -3.47 -6.13 7.51
N GLN A 99 -3.21 -7.43 7.54
CA GLN A 99 -4.21 -8.47 7.60
C GLN A 99 -3.99 -9.30 8.86
N ALA A 100 -4.96 -9.26 9.78
CA ALA A 100 -4.84 -9.92 11.09
C ALA A 100 -5.00 -11.46 11.01
N ASP A 101 -5.69 -11.95 9.98
CA ASP A 101 -5.86 -13.36 9.66
C ASP A 101 -6.24 -13.53 8.19
N ALA A 102 -6.10 -14.75 7.66
CA ALA A 102 -6.31 -15.06 6.24
C ALA A 102 -7.73 -14.74 5.70
N ASN A 103 -8.74 -14.61 6.56
CA ASN A 103 -10.13 -14.36 6.17
C ASN A 103 -10.55 -12.90 6.36
N SER A 104 -9.78 -12.10 7.09
CA SER A 104 -10.04 -10.68 7.31
C SER A 104 -9.56 -9.82 6.12
N PRO A 105 -10.31 -8.79 5.71
CA PRO A 105 -9.82 -7.84 4.70
C PRO A 105 -8.62 -7.04 5.25
N PRO A 106 -7.65 -6.68 4.40
CA PRO A 106 -6.51 -5.90 4.84
C PRO A 106 -6.90 -4.45 5.16
N ALA A 107 -6.46 -3.94 6.31
CA ALA A 107 -6.49 -2.53 6.65
C ALA A 107 -5.31 -1.82 5.99
N VAL A 108 -5.57 -0.83 5.13
CA VAL A 108 -4.53 -0.10 4.38
C VAL A 108 -4.34 1.29 4.96
N VAL A 109 -3.09 1.65 5.25
CA VAL A 109 -2.70 2.98 5.75
C VAL A 109 -1.48 3.50 4.98
N ASP A 110 -1.35 4.82 4.89
CA ASP A 110 -0.12 5.45 4.42
C ASP A 110 0.90 5.50 5.58
N CYS A 111 2.16 5.27 5.25
CA CYS A 111 3.31 5.46 6.13
C CYS A 111 4.19 6.58 5.58
N LYS A 112 5.09 7.13 6.41
CA LYS A 112 5.88 8.31 6.05
C LYS A 112 7.27 7.97 5.54
N THR A 113 7.94 6.99 6.16
CA THR A 113 9.36 6.72 5.91
C THR A 113 9.65 5.23 5.97
N ALA A 114 10.62 4.77 5.19
CA ALA A 114 11.26 3.47 5.33
C ALA A 114 12.77 3.66 5.29
N ARG A 115 13.48 3.15 6.30
CA ARG A 115 14.95 3.21 6.39
C ARG A 115 15.53 1.88 6.89
N PHE A 116 16.76 1.61 6.50
CA PHE A 116 17.52 0.46 6.98
C PHE A 116 18.81 0.95 7.63
N GLU A 117 18.86 0.92 8.96
CA GLU A 117 19.95 1.50 9.77
C GLU A 117 20.32 0.54 10.89
N ASN A 118 21.61 0.42 11.20
CA ASN A 118 22.10 -0.48 12.26
C ASN A 118 21.55 -1.92 12.12
N ASN A 119 21.49 -2.42 10.89
CA ASN A 119 20.89 -3.71 10.56
C ASN A 119 19.44 -3.83 11.07
N THR A 120 18.65 -2.76 11.00
CA THR A 120 17.24 -2.75 11.43
C THR A 120 16.42 -2.04 10.37
N LEU A 121 15.35 -2.68 9.90
CA LEU A 121 14.33 -2.04 9.09
C LEU A 121 13.41 -1.25 10.00
N VAL A 122 13.24 0.03 9.70
CA VAL A 122 12.35 0.92 10.43
C VAL A 122 11.41 1.58 9.43
N ILE A 123 10.12 1.34 9.60
CA ILE A 123 9.03 1.94 8.83
C ILE A 123 8.17 2.73 9.80
N GLU A 124 8.05 4.04 9.60
CA GLU A 124 7.42 4.93 10.59
C GLU A 124 6.22 5.69 10.02
N GLY A 125 5.37 6.14 10.95
CA GLY A 125 4.24 7.02 10.65
C GLY A 125 3.08 6.32 9.97
N CYS A 126 2.92 5.00 10.18
CA CYS A 126 1.81 4.19 9.64
C CYS A 126 0.48 4.40 10.39
N SER A 127 0.11 5.66 10.64
CA SER A 127 -1.15 6.05 11.30
C SER A 127 -1.38 5.27 12.62
N HIS A 128 -2.57 4.71 12.80
CA HIS A 128 -2.99 3.94 13.97
C HIS A 128 -2.40 2.52 14.03
N LEU A 129 -1.72 2.04 12.98
CA LEU A 129 -1.05 0.73 12.99
C LEU A 129 0.33 0.76 13.68
N GLY A 130 0.83 1.96 13.97
CA GLY A 130 2.12 2.17 14.64
C GLY A 130 3.32 1.93 13.74
N ASP A 131 4.51 2.21 14.28
CA ASP A 131 5.76 1.99 13.55
C ASP A 131 6.10 0.49 13.50
N PHE A 132 6.71 0.06 12.40
CA PHE A 132 7.20 -1.29 12.23
C PHE A 132 8.73 -1.31 12.31
N ILE A 133 9.25 -2.10 13.24
CA ILE A 133 10.68 -2.22 13.50
C ILE A 133 11.06 -3.71 13.45
N LEU A 134 11.97 -4.06 12.55
CA LEU A 134 12.47 -5.41 12.38
C LEU A 134 14.00 -5.43 12.45
N THR A 135 14.54 -6.13 13.43
CA THR A 135 15.94 -6.54 13.45
C THR A 135 16.04 -7.94 12.85
N PRO A 136 16.72 -8.13 11.70
CA PRO A 136 17.03 -9.42 11.11
C PRO A 136 17.80 -10.32 12.08
#